data_AF-R7VIX9-F1
#
_entry.id   AF-R7VIX9-F1
#
_cell.length_a   1.000
_cell.length_b   1.000
_cell.length_c   1.000
_cell.angle_alpha   90.00
_cell.angle_beta   90.00
_cell.angle_gamma   90.00
#
_symmetry.space_group_name_H-M   'P 1'
#
loop_
_entity.id
_entity.type
_entity.pdbx_description
1 polymer ?
#
loop_
_entity_poly.entity_id
_entity_poly.type
_entity_poly.pdbx_seq_one_letter_code
_entity_poly.pdbx_strand_id
1 'polypeptide(L)' 'ISHHFGFQPGRNTTQALVSVVDRISRAFKQGEVTIGLLVDFQKTFDTLQHKILLSKLLRY' A
#
# COMPACT_ATOMS: atom_id res chain seq x y z
N ILE A 1 -1.23 1.13 12.94
CA ILE A 1 -2.32 0.94 11.95
C ILE A 1 -1.66 0.51 10.64
N SER A 2 -1.96 -0.67 10.09
CA SER A 2 -1.41 -1.07 8.79
C SER A 2 -2.04 -0.21 7.67
N HIS A 3 -1.26 0.17 6.65
CA HIS A 3 -1.74 0.91 5.46
C HIS A 3 -1.94 0.00 4.25
N HIS A 4 -2.05 -1.32 4.46
CA HIS A 4 -2.37 -2.29 3.42
C HIS A 4 -3.89 -2.50 3.35
N PHE A 5 -4.48 -2.26 2.19
CA PHE A 5 -5.93 -2.30 1.98
C PHE A 5 -6.39 -3.42 1.04
N GLY A 6 -5.47 -4.02 0.26
CA GLY A 6 -5.76 -5.14 -0.64
C GLY A 6 -5.70 -6.48 0.09
N PHE A 7 -6.51 -7.45 -0.34
CA PHE A 7 -6.46 -8.84 0.13
C PHE A 7 -6.50 -9.00 1.67
N GLN A 8 -7.21 -8.11 2.37
CA GLN A 8 -7.36 -8.13 3.83
C GLN A 8 -8.85 -8.10 4.20
N PRO A 9 -9.34 -9.03 5.04
CA PRO A 9 -10.71 -8.99 5.55
C PRO A 9 -10.99 -7.68 6.29
N GLY A 10 -12.19 -7.13 6.08
CA GLY A 10 -12.62 -5.88 6.73
C GLY A 10 -11.96 -4.62 6.18
N ARG A 11 -11.23 -4.70 5.06
CA ARG A 11 -10.62 -3.54 4.39
C ARG A 11 -11.03 -3.46 2.93
N ASN A 12 -11.15 -2.24 2.41
CA ASN A 12 -11.55 -2.00 1.02
C ASN A 12 -10.81 -0.82 0.36
N THR A 13 -11.00 -0.69 -0.95
CA THR A 13 -10.38 0.35 -1.79
C THR A 13 -10.85 1.75 -1.43
N THR A 14 -12.09 1.91 -0.96
CA THR A 14 -12.62 3.21 -0.50
C THR A 14 -11.82 3.73 0.69
N GLN A 15 -11.49 2.88 1.66
CA GLN A 15 -10.66 3.28 2.80
C GLN A 15 -9.23 3.67 2.38
N ALA A 16 -8.68 3.02 1.36
CA ALA A 16 -7.39 3.41 0.79
C ALA A 16 -7.45 4.83 0.19
N LEU A 17 -8.48 5.10 -0.60
CA LEU A 17 -8.70 6.42 -1.21
C LEU A 17 -8.90 7.50 -0.15
N VAL A 18 -9.77 7.26 0.84
CA VAL A 18 -9.99 8.18 1.96
C VAL A 18 -8.67 8.48 2.65
N SER A 19 -7.85 7.47 2.95
CA SER A 19 -6.55 7.68 3.60
C SER A 19 -5.60 8.59 2.82
N VAL A 20 -5.61 8.53 1.49
CA VAL A 20 -4.77 9.38 0.62
C VAL A 20 -5.31 10.81 0.60
N VAL A 21 -6.62 10.98 0.39
CA VAL A 21 -7.28 12.29 0.37
C VAL A 21 -7.10 13.02 1.70
N ASP A 22 -7.21 12.29 2.82
CA ASP A 22 -7.04 12.85 4.16
C ASP A 22 -5.61 13.35 4.40
N ARG A 23 -4.62 12.60 3.89
CA ARG A 23 -3.21 12.99 3.99
C ARG A 23 -2.91 14.24 3.16
N ILE A 24 -3.37 14.29 1.91
CA ILE A 24 -3.22 15.46 1.03
C ILE A 24 -3.91 16.68 1.66
N SER A 25 -5.13 16.50 2.19
CA SER A 25 -5.90 17.59 2.79
C SER A 25 -5.23 18.19 4.03
N ARG A 26 -4.58 17.35 4.85
CA ARG A 26 -3.81 17.82 6.02
C ARG A 26 -2.56 18.60 5.60
N ALA A 27 -1.77 18.05 4.69
CA ALA A 27 -0.57 18.71 4.18
C ALA A 27 -0.91 20.06 3.52
N PHE A 28 -1.98 20.11 2.73
CA PHE A 28 -2.50 21.35 2.15
C PHE A 28 -2.84 22.40 3.21
N LYS A 29 -3.57 22.01 4.27
CA LYS A 29 -3.92 22.91 5.39
C LYS A 29 -2.70 23.43 6.15
N GLN A 30 -1.59 22.69 6.13
CA GLN A 30 -0.34 23.03 6.81
C GLN A 30 0.62 23.83 5.91
N GLY A 31 0.25 24.09 4.65
CA GLY A 31 1.12 24.75 3.69
C GLY A 31 2.30 23.89 3.23
N GLU A 32 2.20 22.56 3.41
CA GLU A 32 3.25 21.62 3.02
C GLU A 32 3.15 21.25 1.54
N VAL A 33 4.31 21.08 0.90
CA VAL A 33 4.39 20.54 -0.46
C VAL A 33 4.16 19.04 -0.41
N THR A 34 3.19 18.55 -1.19
CA THR A 34 2.87 17.12 -1.31
C THR A 34 3.31 16.58 -2.66
N ILE A 35 4.00 15.44 -2.66
CA ILE A 35 4.40 14.72 -3.87
C ILE A 35 3.74 13.34 -3.86
N GLY A 36 3.00 13.02 -4.93
CA GLY A 36 2.45 11.70 -5.16
C GLY A 36 3.39 10.86 -6.02
N LEU A 37 3.80 9.69 -5.52
CA LEU A 37 4.53 8.68 -6.30
C LEU A 37 3.64 7.46 -6.47
N LEU A 38 3.31 7.14 -7.73
CA LEU A 38 2.54 5.96 -8.11
C LEU A 38 3.52 4.89 -8.58
N VAL A 39 3.61 3.78 -7.85
CA VAL A 39 4.49 2.65 -8.16
C VAL A 39 3.63 1.43 -8.42
N ASP A 40 3.93 0.73 -9.51
CA ASP A 40 3.33 -0.57 -9.82
C ASP A 40 4.42 -1.57 -10.21
N PHE A 41 4.16 -2.84 -9.96
CA PHE A 41 5.11 -3.92 -10.24
C PHE A 41 4.64 -4.71 -11.46
N GLN A 42 5.51 -4.85 -12.47
CA GLN A 42 5.19 -5.70 -13.60
C GLN A 42 5.19 -7.18 -13.22
N LYS A 43 4.12 -7.88 -13.60
CA LYS A 43 4.01 -9.35 -13.51
C LYS A 43 4.45 -9.90 -12.14
N THR A 44 3.95 -9.32 -11.05
CA THR A 44 4.34 -9.67 -9.68
C THR A 44 4.31 -11.17 -9.43
N PHE A 45 3.21 -11.83 -9.77
CA PHE A 45 3.06 -13.26 -9.52
C PHE A 45 4.04 -14.13 -10.32
N ASP A 46 4.42 -13.71 -11.53
CA ASP A 46 5.39 -14.42 -12.36
C ASP A 46 6.84 -14.19 -11.91
N THR A 47 7.12 -13.04 -11.28
CA THR A 47 8.48 -12.58 -10.95
C THR A 47 8.83 -12.72 -9.47
N LEU A 48 7.90 -13.22 -8.65
CA LEU A 48 8.13 -13.45 -7.22
C LEU A 48 9.23 -14.50 -6.99
N GLN A 49 10.26 -14.13 -6.24
CA GLN A 49 11.34 -15.06 -5.88
C GLN A 49 10.84 -16.13 -4.89
N HIS A 50 10.65 -17.36 -5.38
CA HIS A 50 10.09 -18.47 -4.60
C HIS A 50 10.87 -18.77 -3.32
N LYS A 51 12.21 -18.68 -3.32
CA LYS A 51 13.02 -18.91 -2.11
C LYS A 51 12.68 -17.92 -0.99
N ILE A 52 12.51 -16.64 -1.35
CA ILE A 52 12.13 -15.60 -0.40
C ILE A 52 10.70 -15.84 0.09
N LEU A 53 9.77 -16.15 -0.82
CA LEU A 53 8.38 -16.43 -0.47
C LEU A 53 8.26 -17.60 0.51
N LEU A 54 8.88 -18.74 0.22
CA LEU A 54 8.87 -19.92 1.08
C LEU A 54 9.53 -19.66 2.44
N SER A 55 10.64 -18.92 2.46
CA SER A 55 11.29 -18.55 3.74
C SER A 55 10.41 -17.69 4.64
N LYS A 56 9.53 -16.86 4.05
CA LYS A 56 8.54 -16.08 4.81
C LYS A 56 7.44 -16.98 5.32
N LEU A 57 6.85 -17.82 4.45
CA LEU A 57 5.77 -18.73 4.82
C LEU A 57 6.15 -19.70 5.94
N LEU A 58 7.37 -20.26 5.92
CA LEU A 58 7.83 -21.21 6.93
C LEU A 58 8.23 -20.57 8.28
N ARG A 59 8.29 -19.23 8.37
CA ARG A 59 8.56 -18.50 9.62
C ARG A 59 7.29 -18.04 10.33
N TYR A 60 6.12 -18.19 9.70
CA TYR A 60 4.81 -17.94 10.28
C TYR A 60 4.20 -19.25 10.76
#